data_AF-A0A8C2UVF5-F1
#
_entry.id   AF-A0A8C2UVF5-F1
#
_cell.length_a   1.000
_cell.length_b   1.000
_cell.length_c   1.000
_cell.angle_alpha   90.00
_cell.angle_beta   90.00
_cell.angle_gamma   90.00
#
_symmetry.space_group_name_H-M   'P 1'
#
loop_
_entity.id
_entity.type
_entity.pdbx_description
1 polymer ?
#
loop_
_entity_poly.entity_id
_entity_poly.type
_entity_poly.pdbx_seq_one_letter_code
_entity_poly.pdbx_strand_id
1 'polypeptide(L)' 'MGIRGLMSFVEDHGNEFFIDLKLRDTKIIIDGYALFHRLCFNSNLELRCPWGGRCFC' A
#
# COMPACT_ATOMS: atom_id res chain seq x y z
N MET A 1 1.85 8.59 -1.45
CA MET A 1 2.03 9.96 -0.90
C MET A 1 0.97 10.23 0.15
N GLY A 2 1.15 11.22 1.03
CA GLY A 2 0.20 11.54 2.09
C GLY A 2 0.70 12.68 2.99
N ILE A 3 -0.05 13.00 4.04
CA ILE A 3 0.35 13.99 5.04
C ILE A 3 1.39 13.36 5.97
N ARG A 4 2.54 14.04 6.13
CA ARG A 4 3.65 13.54 6.96
C ARG A 4 3.22 13.44 8.42
N GLY A 5 3.45 12.28 9.05
CA GLY A 5 3.12 12.03 10.45
C GLY A 5 1.66 11.60 10.71
N LEU A 6 0.77 11.73 9.72
CA LEU A 6 -0.64 11.35 9.89
C LEU A 6 -0.80 9.86 10.17
N MET A 7 -0.07 8.99 9.45
CA MET A 7 -0.16 7.56 9.69
C MET A 7 0.38 7.14 11.06
N SER A 8 1.47 7.76 11.52
CA SER A 8 2.04 7.52 12.85
C SER A 8 1.04 7.88 13.95
N PHE A 9 0.38 9.05 13.82
CA PHE A 9 -0.64 9.48 14.77
C PHE A 9 -1.84 8.52 14.82
N VAL A 10 -2.28 8.03 13.66
CA VAL A 10 -3.39 7.06 13.56
C VAL A 10 -2.99 5.70 14.14
N GLU A 11 -1.75 5.26 13.95
CA GLU A 11 -1.20 4.04 14.56
C GLU A 11 -1.16 4.14 16.09
N ASP A 12 -0.72 5.29 16.64
CA ASP A 12 -0.67 5.54 18.08
C ASP A 12 -2.06 5.46 18.75
N HIS A 13 -3.13 5.69 17.98
CA HIS A 13 -4.53 5.64 18.43
C HIS A 13 -5.32 4.49 17.76
N GLY A 14 -4.63 3.49 17.19
CA GLY A 14 -5.24 2.49 16.31
C GLY A 14 -6.37 1.68 16.94
N ASN A 15 -6.34 1.50 18.26
CA ASN A 15 -7.40 0.85 19.02
C ASN A 15 -8.71 1.63 19.04
N GLU A 16 -8.76 2.92 18.71
CA GLU A 16 -10.00 3.70 18.65
C GLU A 16 -10.60 3.73 17.23
N PHE A 17 -9.75 3.61 16.21
CA PHE A 17 -10.15 3.80 14.81
C PHE A 17 -10.60 2.53 14.09
N PHE A 18 -10.09 1.34 14.47
CA PHE A 18 -10.24 0.12 13.66
C PHE A 18 -10.97 -1.04 14.34
N ILE A 19 -11.68 -0.83 15.45
CA ILE A 19 -12.29 -1.92 16.24
C ILE A 19 -13.35 -2.71 15.44
N ASP A 20 -14.09 -2.08 14.53
CA ASP A 20 -15.20 -2.71 13.79
C ASP A 20 -15.17 -2.39 12.28
N LEU A 21 -13.98 -2.43 11.66
CA LEU A 21 -13.86 -2.21 10.22
C LEU A 21 -14.43 -3.41 9.44
N LYS A 22 -15.72 -3.33 9.10
CA LYS A 22 -16.42 -4.34 8.29
C LYS A 22 -16.15 -4.13 6.80
N LEU A 23 -15.19 -4.88 6.26
CA LEU A 23 -14.86 -4.85 4.82
C LEU A 23 -15.75 -5.74 3.96
N ARG A 24 -16.60 -6.58 4.57
CA ARG A 24 -17.48 -7.50 3.85
C ARG A 24 -18.50 -6.71 3.03
N ASP A 25 -18.73 -7.14 1.79
CA ASP A 25 -19.69 -6.56 0.84
C ASP A 25 -19.47 -5.06 0.53
N THR A 26 -18.26 -4.55 0.79
CA THR A 26 -17.90 -3.16 0.49
C THR A 26 -17.11 -3.10 -0.81
N LYS A 27 -17.52 -2.21 -1.73
CA LYS A 27 -16.76 -1.95 -2.95
C LYS A 27 -15.58 -1.03 -2.63
N ILE A 28 -14.38 -1.59 -2.66
CA ILE A 28 -13.14 -0.87 -2.42
C ILE A 28 -12.62 -0.29 -3.74
N ILE A 29 -12.27 1.00 -3.75
CA ILE A 29 -11.57 1.63 -4.87
C ILE A 29 -10.10 1.71 -4.50
N ILE A 30 -9.25 1.23 -5.41
CA ILE A 30 -7.81 1.20 -5.23
C ILE A 30 -7.19 2.23 -6.16
N ASP A 31 -6.34 3.09 -5.61
CA ASP A 31 -5.44 3.92 -6.42
C ASP A 31 -4.36 3.04 -7.06
N GLY A 32 -4.52 2.78 -8.36
CA GLY A 32 -3.61 1.93 -9.12
C GLY A 32 -2.19 2.49 -9.22
N TYR A 33 -2.01 3.81 -9.25
CA TYR A 33 -0.68 4.40 -9.36
C TYR A 33 0.09 4.27 -8.04
N ALA A 34 -0.58 4.56 -6.91
CA ALA A 34 0.03 4.37 -5.60
C ALA A 34 0.35 2.89 -5.32
N LEU A 35 -0.52 1.97 -5.74
CA LEU A 35 -0.27 0.52 -5.63
C LEU A 35 0.92 0.09 -6.50
N PHE A 36 0.94 0.52 -7.76
CA PHE A 36 2.03 0.23 -8.69
C PHE A 36 3.38 0.69 -8.13
N HIS A 37 3.48 1.95 -7.70
CA HIS A 37 4.70 2.48 -7.11
C HIS A 37 5.13 1.68 -5.87
N ARG A 38 4.18 1.27 -5.01
CA ARG A 38 4.51 0.46 -3.84
C ARG A 38 5.06 -0.92 -4.23
N LEU A 39 4.45 -1.60 -5.20
CA LEU A 39 4.91 -2.91 -5.67
C LEU A 39 6.28 -2.81 -6.34
N CYS A 40 6.49 -1.79 -7.14
CA CYS A 40 7.73 -1.56 -7.87
C CYS A 40 8.93 -1.20 -6.99
N PHE A 41 8.73 -0.28 -6.04
CA PHE A 41 9.85 0.38 -5.35
C PHE A 41 9.93 0.06 -3.88
N ASN A 42 8.85 -0.46 -3.28
CA ASN A 42 8.74 -0.63 -1.82
C ASN A 42 8.36 -2.05 -1.41
N SER A 43 8.15 -2.94 -2.37
CA SER A 43 8.04 -4.36 -2.12
C SER A 43 9.35 -4.98 -2.57
N ASN A 44 9.98 -5.80 -1.73
CA ASN A 44 11.16 -6.58 -2.12
C ASN A 44 10.80 -7.66 -3.17
N LEU A 45 9.74 -7.48 -3.96
CA LEU A 45 9.51 -8.29 -5.14
C LEU A 45 10.57 -7.91 -6.17
N GLU A 46 11.53 -8.82 -6.37
CA GLU A 46 12.32 -8.81 -7.59
C GLU A 46 11.38 -9.06 -8.77
N LEU A 47 10.90 -7.97 -9.38
CA LEU A 47 10.24 -8.04 -10.67
C LEU A 47 11.27 -8.50 -11.70
N ARG A 48 11.31 -9.82 -11.94
CA ARG A 48 12.12 -10.42 -13.00
C ARG A 48 11.47 -10.12 -14.33
N CYS A 49 12.18 -9.37 -15.17
CA CYS A 49 11.76 -9.22 -16.55
C CYS A 49 11.91 -10.58 -17.26
N PRO A 50 11.02 -10.94 -18.20
CA PRO A 50 11.08 -12.22 -18.93
C PRO A 50 12.42 -12.49 -19.63
N TRP A 51 13.24 -11.44 -19.80
CA TRP A 51 14.52 -11.44 -20.51
C TRP A 51 15.74 -11.39 -19.57
N GLY A 52 15.57 -11.66 -18.27
CA GLY A 52 16.71 -11.81 -17.35
C GLY A 52 17.39 -10.51 -16.88
N GLY A 53 16.82 -9.35 -17.21
CA GLY A 53 17.22 -8.05 -16.62
C GLY A 53 16.46 -7.74 -15.33
N ARG A 54 17.00 -6.84 -14.50
CA ARG A 54 16.21 -6.17 -13.46
C ARG A 54 15.12 -5.35 -14.17
N CYS A 55 13.85 -5.61 -13.87
CA CYS A 55 12.82 -4.65 -14.28
C CYS A 55 13.07 -3.38 -13.48
N PHE A 56 13.55 -2.33 -14.15
CA PHE A 56 13.34 -0.99 -13.66
C PHE A 56 11.84 -0.73 -13.78
N CYS A 57 11.17 -0.67 -12.64
CA CYS A 57 10.34 0.49 -12.46
C CYS A 57 11.29 1.70 -12.32
#